data_AF-A0A173RDK5-F1
#
_entry.id   AF-A0A173RDK5-F1
#
_cell.length_a   1.000
_cell.length_b   1.000
_cell.length_c   1.000
_cell.angle_alpha   90.00
_cell.angle_beta   90.00
_cell.angle_gamma   90.00
#
_symmetry.space_group_name_H-M   'P 1'
#
loop_
_entity.id
_entity.type
_entity.pdbx_description
1 polymer ?
#
loop_
_entity_poly.entity_id
_entity_poly.type
_entity_poly.pdbx_seq_one_letter_code
_entity_poly.pdbx_strand_id
1 'polypeptide(L)'
;MVKLKGSTVVEMAYLMPVVLLCWMAVIFALFYYHDKNIIGGAAYETAIVGSEEWRWKKEIEDGKMEQYFQKRIENKLIFFDTVSVETAVVKDEFEVTAGAQKRKMRVSVKRSAALTVPEEKIRRKKVLQEIVERDQEE
;
A
#
# COMPACT_ATOMS: atom_id res chain seq x y z
N MET A 1 26.12 -44.17 30.55
CA MET A 1 26.40 -42.87 31.21
C MET A 1 27.35 -42.09 30.31
N VAL A 2 26.85 -41.06 29.60
CA VAL A 2 27.66 -40.31 28.63
C VAL A 2 28.51 -39.28 29.38
N LYS A 3 29.84 -39.38 29.29
CA LYS A 3 30.76 -38.37 29.84
C LYS A 3 30.72 -37.11 28.97
N LEU A 4 29.92 -36.12 29.39
CA LEU A 4 29.96 -34.78 28.80
C LEU A 4 31.23 -34.05 29.27
N LYS A 5 32.07 -33.61 28.34
CA LYS A 5 33.23 -32.77 28.65
C LYS A 5 32.74 -31.36 28.99
N GLY A 6 33.26 -30.72 30.02
CA GLY A 6 32.91 -29.33 30.37
C GLY A 6 33.05 -28.32 29.21
N SER A 7 33.89 -28.65 28.19
CA SER A 7 34.03 -27.90 26.92
C SER A 7 32.69 -27.69 26.19
N THR A 8 31.77 -28.66 26.22
CA THR A 8 30.49 -28.53 25.49
C THR A 8 29.61 -27.43 26.07
N VAL A 9 29.75 -27.09 27.35
CA VAL A 9 28.98 -25.98 27.96
C VAL A 9 29.50 -24.64 27.44
N VAL A 10 30.82 -24.51 27.32
CA VAL A 10 31.48 -23.30 26.80
C VAL A 10 31.16 -23.12 25.31
N GLU A 11 31.25 -24.19 24.52
CA GLU A 11 30.89 -24.18 23.09
C GLU A 11 29.41 -23.81 22.86
N MET A 12 28.50 -24.34 23.67
CA MET A 12 27.07 -24.01 23.58
C MET A 12 26.75 -22.57 24.04
N ALA A 13 27.52 -22.01 24.96
CA ALA A 13 27.37 -20.61 25.39
C ALA A 13 27.68 -19.62 24.25
N TYR A 14 28.58 -19.96 23.32
CA TYR A 14 28.83 -19.17 22.11
C TYR A 14 27.80 -19.44 21.01
N LEU A 15 27.24 -20.65 20.94
CA LEU A 15 26.24 -21.01 19.92
C LEU A 15 24.86 -20.40 20.20
N MET A 16 24.43 -20.36 21.46
CA MET A 16 23.15 -19.79 21.88
C MET A 16 22.89 -18.35 21.38
N PRO A 17 23.81 -17.37 21.56
CA PRO A 17 23.57 -16.02 21.05
C PRO A 17 23.45 -15.97 19.52
N VAL A 18 24.16 -16.83 18.78
CA VAL A 18 24.03 -16.92 17.31
C VAL A 18 22.64 -17.43 16.92
N VAL A 19 22.13 -18.45 17.61
CA VAL A 19 20.78 -18.97 17.38
C VAL A 19 19.72 -17.91 17.68
N LEU A 20 19.86 -17.17 18.78
CA LEU A 20 18.95 -16.07 19.13
C LEU A 20 18.99 -14.94 18.10
N LEU A 21 20.16 -14.61 17.56
CA LEU A 21 20.29 -13.61 16.48
C LEU A 21 19.59 -14.06 15.20
N CYS A 22 19.77 -15.33 14.80
CA CYS A 22 19.06 -15.91 13.65
C CYS A 22 17.54 -15.88 13.85
N TRP A 23 17.08 -16.27 15.03
CA TRP A 23 15.65 -16.22 15.38
C TRP A 23 15.07 -14.81 15.30
N MET A 24 15.80 -13.83 15.85
CA MET A 24 15.40 -12.42 15.79
C MET A 24 15.37 -11.89 14.35
N ALA A 25 16.31 -12.29 13.49
CA ALA A 25 16.30 -11.93 12.08
C ALA A 25 15.06 -12.46 11.35
N VAL A 26 14.63 -13.70 11.66
CA VAL A 26 13.39 -14.27 11.09
C VAL A 26 12.17 -13.47 11.53
N ILE A 27 12.08 -13.09 12.81
CA ILE A 27 11.00 -12.25 13.32
C ILE A 27 10.94 -10.91 12.57
N PHE A 28 12.08 -10.22 12.40
CA PHE A 28 12.12 -8.95 11.68
C PHE A 28 11.71 -9.10 10.21
N ALA A 29 12.10 -10.20 9.55
CA ALA A 29 11.67 -10.48 8.19
C ALA A 29 10.14 -10.68 8.11
N LEU A 30 9.54 -11.40 9.07
CA LEU A 30 8.08 -11.56 9.14
C LEU A 30 7.36 -10.23 9.31
N PHE A 31 7.81 -9.38 10.24
CA PHE A 31 7.24 -8.04 10.43
C PHE A 31 7.40 -7.16 9.19
N TYR A 32 8.53 -7.26 8.48
CA TYR A 32 8.74 -6.52 7.23
C TYR A 32 7.67 -6.86 6.18
N TYR A 33 7.40 -8.14 5.97
CA TYR A 33 6.39 -8.57 5.00
C TYR A 33 4.96 -8.30 5.48
N HIS A 34 4.68 -8.49 6.77
CA HIS A 34 3.41 -8.15 7.39
C HIS A 34 3.06 -6.68 7.13
N ASP A 35 3.95 -5.77 7.51
CA ASP A 35 3.73 -4.33 7.39
C ASP A 35 3.66 -3.89 5.93
N LYS A 36 4.48 -4.47 5.05
CA LYS A 36 4.40 -4.20 3.60
C LYS A 36 3.02 -4.53 3.03
N ASN A 37 2.41 -5.63 3.50
CA ASN A 37 1.07 -6.02 3.07
C ASN A 37 -0.01 -5.11 3.65
N ILE A 38 0.12 -4.72 4.92
CA ILE A 38 -0.81 -3.78 5.56
C ILE A 38 -0.80 -2.41 4.86
N ILE A 39 0.39 -1.85 4.64
CA ILE A 39 0.58 -0.56 3.98
C ILE A 39 0.10 -0.63 2.52
N GLY A 40 0.43 -1.72 1.81
CA GLY A 40 0.00 -1.91 0.44
C GLY A 40 -1.51 -2.08 0.29
N GLY A 41 -2.17 -2.75 1.23
CA GLY A 41 -3.62 -2.86 1.28
C GLY A 41 -4.29 -1.51 1.54
N ALA A 42 -3.80 -0.77 2.55
CA ALA A 42 -4.30 0.57 2.86
C ALA A 42 -4.10 1.55 1.68
N ALA A 43 -2.97 1.49 0.99
CA ALA A 43 -2.69 2.30 -0.19
C ALA A 43 -3.64 1.96 -1.35
N TYR A 44 -3.93 0.68 -1.55
CA TYR A 44 -4.88 0.23 -2.58
C TYR A 44 -6.32 0.66 -2.29
N GLU A 45 -6.78 0.49 -1.05
CA GLU A 45 -8.11 0.98 -0.62
C GLU A 45 -8.23 2.50 -0.78
N THR A 46 -7.19 3.23 -0.37
CA THR A 46 -7.12 4.70 -0.51
C THR A 46 -7.12 5.10 -1.99
N ALA A 47 -6.45 4.34 -2.86
CA ALA A 47 -6.44 4.62 -4.29
C ALA A 47 -7.83 4.45 -4.92
N ILE A 48 -8.56 3.41 -4.53
CA ILE A 48 -9.94 3.19 -5.01
C ILE A 48 -10.86 4.30 -4.52
N VAL A 49 -10.87 4.57 -3.22
CA VAL A 49 -11.73 5.62 -2.65
C VAL A 49 -11.39 6.98 -3.26
N GLY A 50 -10.10 7.24 -3.51
CA GLY A 50 -9.64 8.47 -4.17
C GLY A 50 -10.16 8.57 -5.60
N SER A 51 -10.10 7.46 -6.34
CA SER A 51 -10.64 7.41 -7.71
C SER A 51 -12.16 7.65 -7.76
N GLU A 52 -12.91 7.17 -6.76
CA GLU A 52 -14.35 7.38 -6.66
C GLU A 52 -14.69 8.81 -6.24
N GLU A 53 -14.01 9.37 -5.24
CA GLU A 53 -14.21 10.75 -4.82
C GLU A 53 -13.88 11.74 -5.94
N TRP A 54 -12.78 11.50 -6.66
CA TRP A 54 -12.40 12.27 -7.83
C TRP A 54 -13.50 12.21 -8.91
N ARG A 55 -14.13 11.06 -9.12
CA ARG A 55 -15.23 10.90 -10.09
C ARG A 55 -16.41 11.84 -9.78
N TRP A 56 -16.77 12.01 -8.50
CA TRP A 56 -17.93 12.80 -8.10
C TRP A 56 -17.64 14.29 -7.98
N LYS A 57 -16.50 14.65 -7.38
CA LYS A 57 -16.18 16.05 -7.04
C LYS A 57 -15.21 16.71 -8.02
N LYS A 58 -14.49 15.94 -8.85
CA LYS A 58 -13.39 16.36 -9.75
C LYS A 58 -12.19 17.03 -9.05
N GLU A 59 -12.38 17.52 -7.83
CA GLU A 59 -11.37 18.00 -6.91
C GLU A 59 -11.42 17.20 -5.61
N ILE A 60 -10.26 16.80 -5.12
CA ILE A 60 -10.10 16.14 -3.83
C ILE A 60 -9.55 17.17 -2.86
N GLU A 61 -10.15 17.25 -1.68
CA GLU A 61 -9.66 18.11 -0.60
C GLU A 61 -8.30 17.62 -0.11
N ASP A 62 -7.31 18.51 -0.10
CA ASP A 62 -5.95 18.20 0.34
C ASP A 62 -5.95 17.63 1.77
N GLY A 63 -5.28 16.49 1.96
CA GLY A 63 -5.17 15.80 3.24
C GLY A 63 -6.35 14.88 3.61
N LYS A 64 -7.48 14.92 2.91
CA LYS A 64 -8.60 14.00 3.19
C LYS A 64 -8.22 12.53 2.96
N MET A 65 -7.52 12.26 1.86
CA MET A 65 -7.05 10.91 1.50
C MET A 65 -5.96 10.42 2.46
N GLU A 66 -5.11 11.33 2.94
CA GLU A 66 -4.11 11.02 3.98
C GLU A 66 -4.79 10.65 5.31
N GLN A 67 -5.82 11.39 5.72
CA GLN A 67 -6.60 11.04 6.91
C GLN A 67 -7.31 9.70 6.76
N TYR A 68 -7.84 9.39 5.56
CA TYR A 68 -8.45 8.09 5.29
C TYR A 68 -7.43 6.96 5.47
N PHE A 69 -6.24 7.13 4.90
CA PHE A 69 -5.15 6.18 5.02
C PHE A 69 -4.70 6.01 6.48
N GLN A 70 -4.56 7.11 7.23
CA GLN A 70 -4.21 7.08 8.65
C GLN A 70 -5.24 6.28 9.47
N LYS A 71 -6.54 6.51 9.27
CA LYS A 71 -7.62 5.75 9.92
C LYS A 71 -7.56 4.25 9.60
N ARG A 72 -7.12 3.88 8.39
CA ARG A 72 -6.95 2.47 8.02
C ARG A 72 -5.77 1.79 8.72
N ILE A 73 -4.79 2.57 9.17
CA ILE A 73 -3.59 2.09 9.83
C ILE A 73 -3.66 2.17 11.36
N GLU A 74 -4.41 3.11 11.91
CA GLU A 74 -4.44 3.46 13.34
C GLU A 74 -4.62 2.26 14.30
N ASN A 75 -5.44 1.27 13.94
CA ASN A 75 -5.70 0.08 14.77
C ASN A 75 -4.90 -1.16 14.35
N LYS A 76 -3.90 -1.02 13.46
CA LYS A 76 -3.09 -2.13 12.97
C LYS A 76 -1.72 -2.13 13.66
N LEU A 77 -1.23 -3.33 13.94
CA LEU A 77 0.13 -3.52 14.43
C LEU A 77 1.12 -3.22 13.31
N ILE A 78 1.66 -2.00 13.31
CA ILE A 78 2.73 -1.60 12.40
C ILE A 78 4.02 -1.50 13.20
N PHE A 79 5.02 -2.25 12.76
CA PHE A 79 6.37 -2.21 13.32
C PHE A 79 7.12 -0.94 12.91
N PHE A 80 6.85 -0.34 11.74
CA PHE A 80 7.47 0.93 11.30
C PHE A 80 7.02 2.18 12.09
N ASP A 81 7.94 3.13 12.32
CA ASP A 81 7.70 4.28 13.21
C ASP A 81 7.10 5.50 12.48
N THR A 82 7.47 5.72 11.21
CA THR A 82 6.97 6.86 10.41
C THR A 82 6.39 6.35 9.12
N VAL A 83 5.10 6.62 8.88
CA VAL A 83 4.40 6.30 7.63
C VAL A 83 4.09 7.62 6.90
N SER A 84 4.67 7.80 5.73
CA SER A 84 4.42 8.94 4.83
C SER A 84 3.53 8.49 3.68
N VAL A 85 2.59 9.34 3.26
CA VAL A 85 1.69 9.06 2.14
C VAL A 85 1.75 10.23 1.19
N GLU A 86 1.90 9.93 -0.09
CA GLU A 86 1.81 10.89 -1.18
C GLU A 86 0.73 10.40 -2.14
N THR A 87 -0.27 11.24 -2.39
CA THR A 87 -1.32 10.97 -3.38
C THR A 87 -1.11 11.86 -4.60
N ALA A 88 -1.10 11.27 -5.79
CA ALA A 88 -0.95 12.00 -7.05
C ALA A 88 -1.93 11.49 -8.11
N VAL A 89 -2.49 12.39 -8.90
CA VAL A 89 -3.28 12.04 -10.09
C VAL A 89 -2.36 12.10 -11.31
N VAL A 90 -2.14 10.96 -11.96
CA VAL A 90 -1.26 10.85 -13.13
C VAL A 90 -2.02 10.19 -14.28
N LYS A 91 -2.26 10.93 -15.38
CA LYS A 91 -2.78 10.41 -16.66
C LYS A 91 -3.98 9.45 -16.53
N ASP A 92 -5.08 9.91 -15.92
CA ASP A 92 -6.27 9.09 -15.64
C ASP A 92 -6.08 7.95 -14.61
N GLU A 93 -5.01 7.95 -13.83
CA GLU A 93 -4.84 7.06 -12.69
C GLU A 93 -4.64 7.85 -11.39
N PHE A 94 -5.30 7.39 -10.33
CA PHE A 94 -5.08 7.87 -8.98
C PHE A 94 -3.97 7.02 -8.33
N GLU A 95 -2.79 7.59 -8.18
CA GLU A 95 -1.62 6.94 -7.59
C GLU A 95 -1.49 7.30 -6.11
N VAL A 96 -1.29 6.28 -5.27
CA VAL A 96 -0.98 6.41 -3.85
C VAL A 96 0.37 5.77 -3.60
N THR A 97 1.33 6.59 -3.18
CA THR A 97 2.65 6.16 -2.75
C THR A 97 2.71 6.23 -1.24
N ALA A 98 2.79 5.07 -0.59
CA ALA A 98 2.96 4.97 0.85
C ALA A 98 4.38 4.51 1.18
N GLY A 99 5.08 5.29 1.99
CA GLY A 99 6.41 4.99 2.53
C GLY A 99 6.32 4.71 4.01
N ALA A 100 7.11 3.76 4.49
CA ALA A 100 7.32 3.57 5.92
C ALA A 100 8.80 3.33 6.22
N GLN A 101 9.30 3.93 7.31
CA GLN A 101 10.70 3.85 7.69
C GLN A 101 10.86 3.53 9.18
N LYS A 102 11.85 2.66 9.47
CA LYS A 102 12.32 2.38 10.82
C LYS A 102 13.80 2.04 10.80
N ARG A 103 14.61 2.89 11.43
CA ARG A 103 16.08 2.76 11.48
C ARG A 103 16.66 2.53 10.07
N LYS A 104 17.12 1.31 9.77
CA LYS A 104 17.71 0.90 8.48
C LYS A 104 16.71 0.25 7.52
N MET A 105 15.49 -0.05 7.96
CA MET A 105 14.46 -0.72 7.15
C MET A 105 13.53 0.33 6.54
N ARG A 106 13.35 0.26 5.22
CA ARG A 106 12.44 1.11 4.47
C ARG A 106 11.53 0.26 3.60
N VAL A 107 10.26 0.61 3.57
CA VAL A 107 9.25 0.06 2.66
C VAL A 107 8.67 1.23 1.88
N SER A 108 8.54 1.06 0.58
CA SER A 108 7.78 1.95 -0.28
C SER A 108 6.85 1.08 -1.12
N VAL A 109 5.57 1.42 -1.11
CA VAL A 109 4.54 0.76 -1.89
C VAL A 109 3.82 1.80 -2.71
N LYS A 110 3.80 1.59 -4.02
CA LYS A 110 3.03 2.38 -4.98
C LYS A 110 1.83 1.58 -5.44
N ARG A 111 0.63 2.14 -5.35
CA ARG A 111 -0.62 1.54 -5.85
C ARG A 111 -1.37 2.56 -6.66
N SER A 112 -1.91 2.14 -7.79
CA SER A 112 -2.66 2.99 -8.70
C SER A 112 -4.05 2.42 -8.93
N ALA A 113 -5.05 3.28 -9.11
CA ALA A 113 -6.40 2.93 -9.49
C ALA A 113 -6.85 3.77 -10.69
N ALA A 114 -7.52 3.15 -11.66
CA ALA A 114 -7.97 3.84 -12.86
C ALA A 114 -9.14 4.80 -12.57
N LEU A 115 -9.01 6.05 -13.01
CA LEU A 115 -10.08 7.04 -13.01
C LEU A 115 -11.04 6.71 -14.17
N THR A 116 -12.17 6.09 -13.84
CA THR A 116 -13.17 5.72 -14.84
C THR A 116 -14.26 6.77 -14.94
N VAL A 117 -14.48 7.30 -16.14
CA VAL A 117 -15.60 8.20 -16.46
C VAL A 117 -16.52 7.55 -17.51
N PRO A 118 -17.25 6.47 -17.15
CA PRO A 118 -18.10 5.75 -18.10
C PRO A 118 -19.29 6.59 -18.56
N GLU A 119 -19.83 7.46 -17.69
CA GLU A 119 -21.02 8.26 -17.97
C GLU A 119 -20.81 9.26 -19.11
N GLU A 120 -19.69 9.99 -19.13
CA GLU A 120 -19.35 10.90 -20.22
C GLU A 120 -19.14 10.14 -21.54
N LYS A 121 -18.53 8.94 -21.48
CA LYS A 121 -18.33 8.07 -22.65
C LYS A 121 -19.66 7.56 -23.21
N ILE A 122 -20.59 7.14 -22.35
CA ILE A 122 -21.93 6.68 -22.75
C ILE A 122 -22.74 7.85 -23.32
N ARG A 123 -22.72 9.02 -22.66
CA ARG A 123 -23.43 10.21 -23.12
C ARG A 123 -22.92 10.69 -24.48
N ARG A 124 -21.60 10.76 -24.69
CA ARG A 124 -21.01 11.10 -26.00
C ARG A 124 -21.40 10.10 -27.08
N LYS A 125 -21.41 8.79 -26.80
CA LYS A 125 -21.84 7.78 -27.76
C LYS A 125 -23.28 8.00 -28.21
N LYS A 126 -24.19 8.29 -27.27
CA LYS A 126 -25.60 8.56 -27.60
C LYS A 126 -25.74 9.80 -28.50
N VAL A 127 -25.06 10.89 -28.17
CA VAL A 127 -25.07 12.12 -28.99
C VAL A 127 -24.48 11.88 -30.38
N LEU A 128 -23.38 11.12 -30.48
CA LEU A 128 -22.78 10.75 -31.77
C LEU A 128 -23.71 9.89 -32.62
N GLN A 129 -24.43 8.95 -32.01
CA GLN A 129 -25.42 8.12 -32.71
C GLN A 129 -26.58 8.98 -33.24
N GLU A 130 -27.12 9.89 -32.43
CA GLU A 130 -28.19 10.80 -32.86
C GLU A 130 -27.76 11.71 -34.02
N ILE A 131 -26.49 12.16 -34.06
CA ILE A 131 -25.97 12.96 -35.19
C ILE A 131 -25.82 12.10 -36.45
N VAL A 132 -25.27 10.89 -36.33
CA VAL A 132 -25.10 9.98 -37.48
C VAL A 132 -26.45 9.55 -38.07
N GLU A 133 -27.47 9.32 -37.25
CA GLU A 133 -28.81 9.01 -37.73
C GLU A 133 -29.44 10.19 -38.48
N ARG A 134 -29.26 11.42 -37.98
CA ARG A 134 -29.80 12.62 -38.62
C ARG A 134 -29.13 12.94 -39.96
N ASP A 135 -27.82 12.70 -40.10
CA ASP A 135 -27.09 12.88 -41.35
C ASP A 135 -27.38 11.78 -42.40
N GLN A 136 -28.07 10.70 -42.04
CA GLN A 136 -28.54 9.66 -42.98
C GLN A 136 -29.96 9.90 -43.49
N GLU A 137 -30.72 10.81 -42.88
CA GLU A 137 -32.09 11.17 -43.29
C GLU A 137 -32.15 12.39 -44.24
N GLU A 138 -31.05 13.15 -44.37
CA GLU A 138 -30.84 14.20 -45.40
C GLU A 138 -30.17 13.66 -46.68
#